data_AF-W1XS05-F1
#
_entry.id   AF-W1XS05-F1
#
_cell.length_a   1.000
_cell.length_b   1.000
_cell.length_c   1.000
_cell.angle_alpha   90.00
_cell.angle_beta   90.00
_cell.angle_gamma   90.00
#
_symmetry.space_group_name_H-M   'P 1'
#
loop_
_entity.id
_entity.type
_entity.pdbx_description
1 polymer ?
#
loop_
_entity_poly.entity_id
_entity_poly.type
_entity_poly.pdbx_seq_one_letter_code
_entity_poly.pdbx_strand_id
1 'polypeptide(L)'
;IIPNLLTDKLASHVRASKANKIYIANVMTQPGETTGYTLNDHVEALIAHGGEGIIDTVLANDGPLPIQMVEQYSAVGSEPLVLDTKKLQAKGIRTIRATLISPQKPAVHDPERLG
;
A
#
# COMPACT_ATOMS: atom_id res chain seq x y z
N ILE A 1 1.38 -3.34 7.98
CA ILE A 1 -0.09 -3.07 8.11
C ILE A 1 -0.90 -4.32 8.45
N ILE A 2 -0.52 -5.51 7.99
CA ILE A 2 -1.22 -6.78 8.29
C ILE A 2 -1.57 -6.98 9.79
N PRO A 3 -0.73 -6.60 10.79
CA PRO A 3 -1.06 -6.85 12.20
C PRO A 3 -2.29 -6.08 12.72
N ASN A 4 -2.63 -4.92 12.15
CA ASN A 4 -3.74 -4.11 12.65
C ASN A 4 -5.10 -4.46 12.02
N LEU A 5 -5.13 -5.28 10.97
CA LEU A 5 -6.37 -5.63 10.25
C LEU A 5 -6.98 -6.98 10.68
N LEU A 6 -6.32 -7.72 11.58
CA LEU A 6 -6.64 -9.13 11.84
C LEU A 6 -7.11 -9.39 13.26
N THR A 7 -8.27 -8.82 13.58
CA THR A 7 -9.25 -9.56 14.38
C THR A 7 -10.43 -9.85 13.46
N ASP A 8 -10.93 -11.09 13.41
CA ASP A 8 -12.02 -11.51 12.51
C ASP A 8 -13.26 -10.60 12.61
N LYS A 9 -13.47 -10.00 13.78
CA LYS A 9 -14.51 -8.99 14.01
C LYS A 9 -14.27 -7.72 13.20
N LEU A 10 -13.06 -7.17 13.14
CA LEU A 10 -12.80 -5.93 12.42
C LEU A 10 -13.00 -6.11 10.90
N ALA A 11 -12.49 -7.20 10.32
CA ALA A 11 -12.63 -7.46 8.89
C ALA A 11 -14.10 -7.61 8.45
N SER A 12 -14.96 -8.23 9.26
CA SER A 12 -16.40 -8.33 8.96
C SER A 12 -17.12 -6.98 9.01
N HIS A 13 -16.80 -6.12 9.98
CA HIS A 13 -17.37 -4.76 10.04
C HIS A 13 -16.88 -3.87 8.89
N VAL A 14 -15.61 -3.97 8.52
CA VAL A 14 -15.05 -3.25 7.36
C VAL A 14 -15.76 -3.69 6.08
N ARG A 15 -15.96 -4.99 5.85
CA ARG A 15 -16.71 -5.48 4.68
C ARG A 15 -18.16 -5.01 4.64
N ALA A 16 -18.85 -5.06 5.78
CA ALA A 16 -20.25 -4.63 5.89
C ALA A 16 -20.43 -3.10 5.72
N SER A 17 -19.36 -2.32 5.92
CA SER A 17 -19.39 -0.88 5.73
C SER A 17 -19.61 -0.49 4.27
N LYS A 18 -20.45 0.52 4.06
CA LYS A 18 -20.63 1.20 2.75
C LYS A 18 -19.62 2.32 2.51
N ALA A 19 -18.74 2.60 3.48
CA ALA A 19 -17.66 3.57 3.31
C ALA A 19 -16.68 3.07 2.25
N ASN A 20 -16.06 4.01 1.52
CA ASN A 20 -15.02 3.70 0.54
C ASN A 20 -13.75 3.24 1.28
N LYS A 21 -13.29 2.01 0.99
CA LYS A 21 -12.14 1.40 1.69
C LYS A 21 -10.88 1.60 0.86
N ILE A 22 -10.01 2.47 1.35
CA ILE A 22 -8.79 2.88 0.65
C ILE A 22 -7.59 2.20 1.32
N TYR A 23 -6.84 1.42 0.55
CA TYR A 23 -5.52 0.95 0.93
C TYR A 23 -4.45 1.93 0.46
N ILE A 24 -3.61 2.41 1.38
CA ILE A 24 -2.44 3.22 1.05
C ILE A 24 -1.23 2.29 0.98
N ALA A 25 -0.65 2.16 -0.20
CA ALA A 25 0.48 1.30 -0.44
C ALA A 25 1.77 1.87 0.17
N ASN A 26 2.60 0.97 0.70
CA ASN A 26 3.96 1.33 1.07
C ASN A 26 4.73 1.82 -0.15
N VAL A 27 5.67 2.75 0.06
CA VAL A 27 6.57 3.24 -0.98
C VAL A 27 7.69 2.23 -1.28
N MET A 28 8.16 1.55 -0.22
CA MET A 28 9.25 0.59 -0.26
C MET A 28 8.76 -0.75 0.31
N THR A 29 9.38 -1.85 -0.12
CA THR A 29 9.21 -3.17 0.49
C THR A 29 9.83 -3.20 1.89
N GLN A 30 9.39 -4.14 2.72
CA GLN A 30 9.88 -4.35 4.08
C GLN A 30 10.71 -5.64 4.13
N PRO A 31 12.00 -5.58 4.50
CA PRO A 31 12.86 -6.75 4.56
C PRO A 31 12.29 -7.82 5.48
N GLY A 32 12.17 -9.05 4.98
CA GLY A 32 11.65 -10.19 5.76
C GLY A 32 10.12 -10.24 5.89
N GLU A 33 9.39 -9.20 5.46
CA GLU A 33 7.91 -9.21 5.41
C GLU A 33 7.39 -9.20 3.97
N THR A 34 7.90 -8.29 3.13
CA THR A 34 7.40 -8.08 1.76
C THR A 34 8.51 -8.02 0.71
N THR A 35 9.65 -8.65 1.00
CA THR A 35 10.77 -8.78 0.04
C THR A 35 10.27 -9.40 -1.27
N GLY A 36 10.49 -8.70 -2.39
CA GLY A 36 10.05 -9.13 -3.73
C GLY A 36 8.56 -8.95 -4.02
N TYR A 37 7.78 -8.38 -3.10
CA TYR A 37 6.35 -8.17 -3.33
C TYR A 37 6.13 -7.00 -4.30
N THR A 38 5.18 -7.19 -5.20
CA THR A 38 4.56 -6.12 -5.99
C THR A 38 3.37 -5.52 -5.24
N LEU A 39 2.84 -4.41 -5.75
CA LEU A 39 1.59 -3.85 -5.25
C LEU A 39 0.43 -4.86 -5.29
N ASN A 40 0.40 -5.72 -6.30
CA ASN A 40 -0.62 -6.77 -6.39
C ASN A 40 -0.49 -7.75 -5.24
N ASP A 41 0.73 -8.19 -4.94
CA ASP A 41 0.98 -9.18 -3.88
C ASP A 41 0.57 -8.63 -2.51
N HIS A 42 0.79 -7.33 -2.27
CA HIS A 42 0.25 -6.65 -1.10
C HIS A 42 -1.29 -6.71 -1.03
N VAL A 43 -1.97 -6.40 -2.13
CA VAL A 43 -3.44 -6.40 -2.16
C VAL A 43 -4.00 -7.82 -2.03
N GLU A 44 -3.42 -8.80 -2.71
CA GLU A 44 -3.80 -10.21 -2.57
C GLU A 44 -3.59 -10.71 -1.14
N ALA A 45 -2.47 -10.36 -0.51
CA ALA A 45 -2.23 -10.71 0.89
C ALA A 45 -3.30 -10.09 1.80
N LEU A 46 -3.69 -8.84 1.59
CA LEU A 46 -4.76 -8.21 2.37
C LEU A 46 -6.11 -8.92 2.15
N ILE A 47 -6.49 -9.18 0.90
CA ILE A 47 -7.75 -9.87 0.56
C ILE A 47 -7.76 -11.30 1.12
N ALA A 48 -6.65 -12.02 1.05
CA ALA A 48 -6.54 -13.39 1.57
C ALA A 48 -6.80 -13.46 3.08
N HIS A 49 -6.41 -12.43 3.84
CA HIS A 49 -6.60 -12.40 5.29
C HIS A 49 -7.87 -11.66 5.74
N GLY A 50 -8.35 -10.66 5.00
CA GLY A 50 -9.53 -9.85 5.36
C GLY A 50 -10.82 -10.22 4.61
N GLY A 51 -10.73 -11.04 3.57
CA GLY A 51 -11.82 -11.41 2.66
C GLY A 51 -12.07 -10.39 1.54
N GLU A 52 -12.92 -10.75 0.58
CA GLU A 52 -13.31 -9.83 -0.50
C GLU A 52 -14.08 -8.60 0.02
N GLY A 53 -13.94 -7.47 -0.68
CA GLY A 53 -14.66 -6.23 -0.36
C GLY A 53 -14.07 -5.40 0.78
N ILE A 54 -12.85 -5.70 1.22
CA ILE A 54 -12.09 -4.90 2.20
C ILE A 54 -11.32 -3.72 1.57
N ILE A 55 -11.14 -3.73 0.25
CA ILE A 55 -10.40 -2.70 -0.50
C ILE A 55 -11.20 -2.38 -1.76
N ASP A 56 -11.58 -1.12 -1.90
CA ASP A 56 -12.24 -0.58 -3.08
C ASP A 56 -11.24 0.23 -3.92
N THR A 57 -10.30 0.91 -3.26
CA THR A 57 -9.31 1.79 -3.89
C THR A 57 -7.92 1.54 -3.32
N VAL A 58 -6.91 1.57 -4.18
CA VAL A 58 -5.49 1.54 -3.82
C VAL A 58 -4.84 2.86 -4.19
N LEU A 59 -4.21 3.51 -3.22
CA LEU A 59 -3.43 4.73 -3.40
C LEU A 59 -1.94 4.38 -3.33
N ALA A 60 -1.21 4.60 -4.42
CA ALA A 60 0.23 4.29 -4.51
C ALA A 60 1.06 5.53 -4.86
N ASN A 61 2.26 5.62 -4.28
CA ASN A 61 3.18 6.69 -4.63
C ASN A 61 3.75 6.46 -6.03
N ASP A 62 3.60 7.44 -6.92
CA ASP A 62 4.19 7.45 -8.26
C ASP A 62 5.12 8.65 -8.49
N GLY A 63 5.46 9.35 -7.41
CA GLY A 63 6.46 10.41 -7.45
C GLY A 63 7.89 9.84 -7.44
N PRO A 64 8.87 10.61 -7.94
CA PRO A 64 10.27 10.25 -7.83
C PRO A 64 10.68 10.11 -6.36
N LEU A 65 11.48 9.09 -6.08
CA LEU A 65 12.06 8.87 -4.76
C LEU A 65 13.43 9.57 -4.69
N PRO A 66 13.73 10.33 -3.62
CA PRO A 66 15.07 10.88 -3.43
C PRO A 66 16.12 9.76 -3.43
N ILE A 67 17.18 9.90 -4.22
CA ILE A 67 18.21 8.86 -4.37
C ILE A 67 18.79 8.45 -3.00
N GLN A 68 19.09 9.43 -2.14
CA GLN A 68 19.58 9.20 -0.78
C GLN A 68 18.63 8.33 0.05
N MET A 69 17.32 8.49 -0.12
CA MET A 69 16.32 7.65 0.55
C MET A 69 16.42 6.23 -0.02
N VAL A 70 16.40 6.06 -1.34
CA VAL A 70 16.49 4.74 -1.96
C VAL A 70 17.74 4.01 -1.49
N GLU A 71 18.90 4.67 -1.49
CA GLU A 71 20.17 4.09 -1.03
C GLU A 71 20.12 3.66 0.45
N GLN A 72 19.61 4.51 1.34
CA GLN A 72 19.48 4.20 2.77
C GLN A 72 18.59 2.96 3.01
N TYR A 73 17.47 2.88 2.31
CA TYR A 73 16.52 1.78 2.44
C TYR A 73 17.03 0.50 1.75
N SER A 74 17.71 0.61 0.61
CA SER A 74 18.36 -0.52 -0.06
C SER A 74 19.52 -1.09 0.74
N ALA A 75 20.26 -0.28 1.51
CA ALA A 75 21.32 -0.76 2.41
C ALA A 75 20.80 -1.71 3.50
N VAL A 76 19.50 -1.65 3.84
CA VAL A 76 18.84 -2.57 4.77
C VAL A 76 17.98 -3.62 4.06
N GLY A 77 18.11 -3.77 2.74
CA GLY A 77 17.40 -4.78 1.94
C GLY A 77 15.97 -4.41 1.53
N SER A 78 15.61 -3.13 1.57
CA SER A 78 14.32 -2.61 1.09
C SER A 78 14.43 -2.12 -0.34
N GLU A 79 13.41 -2.38 -1.16
CA GLU A 79 13.38 -2.02 -2.58
C GLU A 79 12.13 -1.19 -2.89
N PRO A 80 12.16 -0.29 -3.89
CA PRO A 80 10.95 0.41 -4.34
C PRO A 80 9.84 -0.56 -4.72
N LEU A 81 8.60 -0.27 -4.29
CA LEU A 81 7.46 -1.13 -4.59
C LEU A 81 7.13 -1.10 -6.08
N VAL A 82 7.04 -2.29 -6.70
CA VAL A 82 6.68 -2.41 -8.12
C VAL A 82 5.18 -2.18 -8.30
N LEU A 83 4.83 -1.17 -9.09
CA LEU A 83 3.44 -0.76 -9.37
C LEU A 83 2.93 -1.39 -10.67
N ASP A 84 2.57 -2.67 -10.66
CA ASP A 84 1.79 -3.28 -11.74
C ASP A 84 0.29 -3.20 -11.42
N THR A 85 -0.40 -2.20 -11.95
CA THR A 85 -1.81 -1.95 -11.60
C THR A 85 -2.80 -2.69 -12.50
N LYS A 86 -2.34 -3.39 -13.55
CA LYS A 86 -3.23 -4.03 -14.53
C LYS A 86 -4.10 -5.11 -13.89
N LYS A 87 -3.51 -5.92 -13.01
CA LYS A 87 -4.22 -6.99 -12.30
C LYS A 87 -5.25 -6.43 -11.31
N LEU A 88 -4.94 -5.34 -10.61
CA LEU A 88 -5.89 -4.65 -9.72
C LEU A 88 -7.10 -4.11 -10.48
N GLN A 89 -6.86 -3.44 -11.61
CA GLN A 89 -7.93 -2.89 -12.45
C GLN A 89 -8.84 -3.99 -13.00
N ALA A 90 -8.29 -5.12 -13.41
CA ALA A 90 -9.05 -6.29 -13.85
C ALA A 90 -9.94 -6.88 -12.74
N LYS A 91 -9.57 -6.70 -11.46
CA LYS A 91 -10.35 -7.07 -10.28
C LYS A 91 -11.38 -6.01 -9.85
N GLY A 92 -11.52 -4.93 -10.61
CA GLY A 92 -12.42 -3.82 -10.28
C GLY A 92 -11.92 -2.91 -9.17
N ILE A 93 -10.67 -3.07 -8.72
CA ILE A 93 -10.07 -2.22 -7.69
C ILE A 93 -9.54 -0.95 -8.35
N ARG A 94 -10.04 0.21 -7.90
CA ARG A 94 -9.58 1.50 -8.42
C ARG A 94 -8.14 1.74 -7.97
N THR A 95 -7.24 2.13 -8.88
CA THR A 95 -5.88 2.53 -8.51
C THR A 95 -5.68 4.02 -8.75
N ILE A 96 -5.22 4.72 -7.72
CA ILE A 96 -4.84 6.13 -7.75
C ILE A 96 -3.33 6.22 -7.56
N ARG A 97 -2.66 6.92 -8.46
CA ARG A 97 -1.23 7.20 -8.41
C ARG A 97 -1.02 8.67 -8.08
N ALA A 98 -0.25 8.97 -7.04
CA ALA A 98 -0.02 10.34 -6.59
C ALA A 98 1.40 10.51 -6.05
N THR A 99 1.91 11.75 -5.98
CA THR A 99 3.17 12.05 -5.29
C THR A 99 2.89 12.23 -3.80
N LEU A 100 3.12 11.17 -3.02
CA LEU A 100 2.71 11.06 -1.61
C LEU A 100 3.86 11.29 -0.61
N ILE A 101 5.06 11.58 -1.12
CA ILE A 101 6.26 11.75 -0.31
C ILE A 101 6.55 13.23 -0.20
N SER A 102 6.71 13.70 1.04
CA SER A 102 7.18 15.05 1.31
C SER A 102 8.70 15.13 1.09
N PRO A 103 9.20 16.16 0.37
CA PRO A 103 10.64 16.38 0.19
C PRO A 103 11.39 16.61 1.51
N GLN A 104 10.71 17.02 2.58
CA GLN A 104 11.35 17.36 3.86
C GLN A 104 11.44 16.19 4.85
N LYS A 105 10.66 15.13 4.67
CA LYS A 105 10.67 13.91 5.51
C LYS A 105 10.37 12.67 4.65
N PRO A 106 11.39 11.98 4.13
CA PRO A 106 11.20 10.95 3.09
C PRO A 106 10.40 9.72 3.55
N ALA A 107 10.28 9.48 4.86
CA ALA A 107 9.78 8.23 5.43
C ALA A 107 8.32 8.25 5.95
N VAL A 108 7.58 9.35 5.80
CA VAL A 108 6.21 9.46 6.35
C VAL A 108 5.27 10.07 5.30
N HIS A 109 4.10 9.48 5.13
CA HIS A 109 3.04 10.05 4.29
C HIS A 109 2.65 11.45 4.79
N ASP A 110 2.54 12.39 3.87
CA ASP A 110 2.11 13.75 4.17
C ASP A 110 0.61 13.77 4.54
N PRO A 111 0.25 14.11 5.80
CA PRO A 111 -1.13 14.15 6.24
C PRO A 111 -1.99 15.19 5.51
N GLU A 112 -1.40 16.29 5.04
CA GLU A 112 -2.15 17.38 4.39
C GLU A 112 -2.62 17.02 2.98
N ARG A 113 -1.99 16.03 2.35
CA ARG A 113 -2.41 15.50 1.04
C ARG A 113 -3.41 14.35 1.13
N LEU A 114 -3.74 13.91 2.34
CA LEU A 114 -4.71 12.85 2.62
C LEU A 114 -6.11 13.40 2.94
N GLY A 115 -6.28 14.72 3.06
CA GLY A 115 -7.54 15.42 3.33
C GLY A 115 -8.19 16.03 2.09
#